data_AF-A0A7D9DAF3-F1
#
_entry.id   AF-A0A7D9DAF3-F1
#
_cell.length_a   1.000
_cell.length_b   1.000
_cell.length_c   1.000
_cell.angle_alpha   90.00
_cell.angle_beta   90.00
_cell.angle_gamma   90.00
#
_symmetry.space_group_name_H-M   'P 1'
#
loop_
_entity.id
_entity.type
_entity.pdbx_description
1 polymer ?
#
loop_
_entity_poly.entity_id
_entity_poly.type
_entity_poly.pdbx_seq_one_letter_code
_entity_poly.pdbx_strand_id
1 'polypeptide(L)'
;MQQRPWLKYSITKDRAFCAYCICFGGKKNIPGNTACSSIFPPFMSCGFSNWKKATGKDNYIDQHMLSEAHQTAEAMAHCFLATCQPGKDIVAKLSKQNSEQQIRTKKGLLSIIDVIIKLAM
;
A
#
# COMPACT_ATOMS: atom_id res chain seq x y z
N MET A 1 4.11 15.75 -15.34
CA MET A 1 3.53 14.44 -15.71
C MET A 1 3.10 13.74 -14.43
N GLN A 2 1.81 13.55 -14.18
CA GLN A 2 1.35 12.77 -13.04
C GLN A 2 1.81 11.32 -13.24
N GLN A 3 2.58 10.80 -12.28
CA GLN A 3 2.89 9.38 -12.28
C GLN A 3 1.60 8.62 -11.94
N ARG A 4 1.33 7.51 -12.66
CA ARG A 4 0.19 6.61 -12.41
C ARG A 4 0.73 5.27 -11.90
N PRO A 5 1.08 5.15 -10.60
CA PRO A 5 1.82 3.99 -10.09
C PRO A 5 1.02 2.68 -10.21
N TRP A 6 -0.30 2.80 -10.25
CA TRP A 6 -1.25 1.71 -10.44
C TRP A 6 -1.21 1.08 -11.84
N LEU A 7 -0.81 1.83 -12.87
CA LEU A 7 -0.83 1.36 -14.26
C LEU A 7 0.49 0.65 -14.60
N LYS A 8 0.42 -0.66 -14.86
CA LYS A 8 1.58 -1.50 -15.19
C LYS A 8 1.41 -2.11 -16.58
N TYR A 9 2.41 -1.95 -17.43
CA TYR A 9 2.42 -2.58 -18.75
C TYR A 9 3.18 -3.92 -18.72
N SER A 10 2.61 -4.94 -19.36
CA SER A 10 3.23 -6.24 -19.56
C SER A 10 3.65 -6.38 -21.01
N ILE A 11 4.96 -6.48 -21.25
CA ILE A 11 5.53 -6.67 -22.59
C ILE A 11 5.07 -8.01 -23.19
N THR A 12 5.07 -9.08 -22.40
CA THR A 12 4.70 -10.42 -22.87
C THR A 12 3.24 -10.53 -23.30
N LYS A 13 2.35 -9.73 -22.70
CA LYS A 13 0.92 -9.69 -23.05
C LYS A 13 0.53 -8.52 -23.96
N ASP A 14 1.46 -7.61 -24.23
CA ASP A 14 1.24 -6.31 -24.91
C ASP A 14 0.02 -5.54 -24.36
N ARG A 15 -0.07 -5.47 -23.03
CA ARG A 15 -1.26 -4.97 -22.33
C ARG A 15 -0.93 -4.25 -21.03
N ALA A 16 -1.73 -3.24 -20.70
CA ALA A 16 -1.69 -2.56 -19.41
C ALA A 16 -2.71 -3.09 -18.41
N PHE A 17 -2.30 -3.11 -17.17
CA PHE A 17 -3.03 -3.66 -16.04
C PHE A 17 -3.05 -2.64 -14.90
N CYS A 18 -4.10 -2.68 -14.09
CA CYS A 18 -4.19 -1.89 -12.86
C CYS A 18 -3.78 -2.78 -11.69
N ALA A 19 -2.58 -2.56 -11.15
CA ALA A 19 -2.06 -3.31 -10.02
C ALA A 19 -2.97 -3.20 -8.78
N TYR A 20 -3.53 -2.01 -8.52
CA TYR A 20 -4.40 -1.80 -7.37
C TYR A 20 -5.70 -2.60 -7.51
N CYS A 21 -6.37 -2.52 -8.65
CA CYS A 21 -7.58 -3.29 -8.90
C CYS A 21 -7.32 -4.80 -8.92
N ILE A 22 -6.17 -5.25 -9.44
CA ILE A 22 -5.82 -6.68 -9.39
C ILE A 22 -5.68 -7.18 -7.95
N CYS A 23 -5.02 -6.41 -7.07
CA CYS A 23 -4.77 -6.82 -5.69
C CYS A 23 -5.98 -6.62 -4.76
N PHE A 24 -6.78 -5.57 -4.98
CA PHE A 24 -7.82 -5.11 -4.04
C PHE A 24 -9.23 -5.02 -4.65
N GLY A 25 -9.38 -5.24 -5.96
CA GLY A 25 -10.67 -5.36 -6.62
C GLY A 25 -11.30 -6.70 -6.27
N GLY A 26 -12.09 -6.74 -5.20
CA GLY A 26 -12.63 -7.97 -4.63
C GLY A 26 -13.32 -8.90 -5.63
N LYS A 27 -13.43 -10.19 -5.27
CA LYS A 27 -14.00 -11.27 -6.10
C LYS A 27 -15.43 -11.02 -6.62
N LYS A 28 -16.17 -10.06 -6.04
CA LYS A 28 -17.53 -9.68 -6.48
C LYS A 28 -17.55 -8.98 -7.85
N ASN A 29 -16.41 -8.48 -8.34
CA ASN A 29 -16.28 -7.83 -9.64
C ASN A 29 -15.65 -8.72 -10.72
N ILE A 30 -15.47 -10.01 -10.44
CA ILE A 30 -15.11 -11.01 -11.45
C ILE A 30 -16.35 -11.89 -11.60
N PRO A 31 -17.28 -11.58 -12.51
CA PRO A 31 -18.34 -12.52 -12.81
C PRO A 31 -17.64 -13.79 -13.30
N GLY A 32 -17.93 -14.91 -12.63
CA GLY A 32 -17.43 -16.20 -13.04
C GLY A 32 -17.69 -16.39 -14.52
N ASN A 33 -16.62 -16.58 -15.29
CA ASN A 33 -16.67 -17.03 -16.67
C ASN A 33 -17.35 -16.11 -17.71
N THR A 34 -17.56 -14.82 -17.44
CA THR A 34 -17.95 -13.91 -18.53
C THR A 34 -16.72 -13.51 -19.31
N ALA A 35 -16.76 -13.78 -20.62
CA ALA A 35 -15.83 -13.28 -21.61
C ALA A 35 -15.47 -11.81 -21.36
N CYS A 36 -14.28 -11.40 -21.84
CA CYS A 36 -13.67 -10.07 -21.83
C CYS A 36 -14.56 -8.87 -22.26
N SER A 37 -15.87 -9.07 -22.48
CA SER A 37 -16.81 -8.04 -22.86
C SER A 37 -17.55 -7.45 -21.65
N SER A 38 -17.47 -6.12 -21.57
CA SER A 38 -18.54 -5.20 -21.18
C SER A 38 -18.74 -4.73 -19.74
N ILE A 39 -17.90 -5.08 -18.76
CA ILE A 39 -18.04 -4.47 -17.41
C ILE A 39 -16.71 -3.88 -16.95
N PHE A 40 -16.60 -2.55 -17.10
CA PHE A 40 -15.44 -1.72 -16.73
C PHE A 40 -14.13 -2.11 -17.45
N PRO A 41 -13.21 -1.16 -17.67
CA PRO A 41 -12.12 -1.40 -18.61
C PRO A 41 -11.24 -2.56 -18.17
N PRO A 42 -10.68 -3.32 -19.14
CA PRO A 42 -10.10 -4.65 -18.94
C PRO A 42 -8.78 -4.65 -18.14
N PHE A 43 -8.50 -3.66 -17.31
CA PHE A 43 -7.25 -3.52 -16.56
C PHE A 43 -6.99 -4.64 -15.53
N MET A 44 -7.95 -5.53 -15.27
CA MET A 44 -7.80 -6.63 -14.30
C MET A 44 -7.45 -7.96 -14.97
N SER A 45 -8.42 -8.62 -15.62
CA SER A 45 -8.27 -9.99 -16.12
C SER A 45 -7.52 -10.06 -17.45
N CYS A 46 -8.00 -9.33 -18.47
CA CYS A 46 -7.49 -9.44 -19.82
C CYS A 46 -6.39 -8.44 -20.15
N GLY A 47 -6.31 -7.32 -19.44
CA GLY A 47 -5.43 -6.20 -19.73
C GLY A 47 -5.97 -5.28 -20.84
N PHE A 48 -5.68 -3.99 -20.71
CA PHE A 48 -6.00 -2.95 -21.68
C PHE A 48 -4.96 -2.89 -22.80
N SER A 49 -5.40 -3.02 -24.06
CA SER A 49 -4.56 -2.89 -25.26
C SER A 49 -5.06 -1.86 -26.28
N ASN A 50 -6.25 -1.27 -26.07
CA ASN A 50 -6.83 -0.35 -27.05
C ASN A 50 -6.27 1.07 -26.88
N TRP A 51 -5.00 1.24 -27.20
CA TRP A 51 -4.25 2.49 -27.00
C TRP A 51 -4.85 3.70 -27.72
N LYS A 52 -5.55 3.47 -28.85
CA LYS A 52 -6.28 4.54 -29.57
C LYS A 52 -7.38 5.19 -28.73
N LYS A 53 -7.92 4.46 -27.76
CA LYS A 53 -8.97 4.92 -26.84
C LYS A 53 -8.45 5.28 -25.45
N ALA A 54 -7.13 5.18 -25.23
CA ALA A 54 -6.52 5.47 -23.94
C ALA A 54 -6.76 6.92 -23.50
N THR A 55 -6.67 7.84 -24.45
CA THR A 55 -6.76 9.29 -24.28
C THR A 55 -7.74 9.89 -25.30
N GLY A 56 -7.94 11.21 -25.25
CA GLY A 56 -8.81 11.90 -26.21
C GLY A 56 -10.29 11.77 -25.85
N LYS A 57 -11.16 11.56 -26.85
CA LYS A 57 -12.62 11.57 -26.66
C LYS A 57 -13.12 10.45 -25.74
N ASP A 58 -12.51 9.27 -25.85
CA ASP A 58 -12.94 8.09 -25.08
C ASP A 58 -12.29 8.06 -23.68
N ASN A 59 -11.06 8.55 -23.55
CA ASN A 59 -10.33 8.75 -22.30
C ASN A 59 -10.41 7.59 -21.27
N TYR A 60 -10.29 6.35 -21.74
CA TYR A 60 -10.54 5.16 -20.91
C TYR A 60 -9.64 5.07 -19.67
N ILE A 61 -8.41 5.58 -19.74
CA ILE A 61 -7.51 5.51 -18.58
C ILE A 61 -8.01 6.45 -17.47
N ASP A 62 -8.49 7.65 -17.81
CA ASP A 62 -9.01 8.58 -16.81
C ASP A 62 -10.39 8.14 -16.32
N GLN A 63 -11.25 7.60 -17.20
CA GLN A 63 -12.52 6.99 -16.78
C GLN A 63 -12.31 5.84 -15.80
N HIS A 64 -11.28 5.01 -16.01
CA HIS A 64 -10.89 3.97 -15.05
C HIS A 64 -10.44 4.57 -13.72
N MET A 65 -9.56 5.57 -13.77
CA MET A 65 -9.04 6.25 -12.57
C MET A 65 -10.17 6.86 -11.73
N LEU A 66 -11.19 7.41 -12.38
CA LEU A 66 -12.34 8.03 -11.73
C LEU A 66 -13.42 7.01 -11.30
N SER A 67 -13.23 5.73 -11.59
CA SER A 67 -14.20 4.71 -11.23
C SER A 67 -14.20 4.43 -9.73
N GLU A 68 -15.39 4.21 -9.16
CA GLU A 68 -15.55 3.86 -7.74
C GLU A 68 -14.74 2.61 -7.37
N ALA A 69 -14.72 1.61 -8.25
CA ALA A 69 -13.95 0.38 -8.07
C ALA A 69 -12.44 0.66 -7.98
N HIS A 70 -11.91 1.54 -8.85
CA HIS A 70 -10.52 1.94 -8.79
C HIS A 70 -10.20 2.74 -7.54
N GLN A 71 -11.00 3.76 -7.22
CA GLN A 71 -10.79 4.61 -6.05
C GLN A 71 -10.81 3.81 -4.74
N THR A 72 -11.73 2.83 -4.64
CA THR A 72 -11.79 1.91 -3.49
C THR A 72 -10.52 1.06 -3.39
N ALA A 73 -10.09 0.47 -4.51
CA ALA A 73 -8.87 -0.34 -4.56
C ALA A 73 -7.60 0.48 -4.28
N GLU A 74 -7.56 1.74 -4.75
CA GLU A 74 -6.50 2.69 -4.50
C GLU A 74 -6.42 3.07 -3.01
N ALA A 75 -7.57 3.37 -2.38
CA ALA A 75 -7.62 3.63 -0.95
C ALA A 75 -7.10 2.43 -0.12
N MET A 76 -7.50 1.21 -0.48
CA MET A 76 -7.00 -0.01 0.16
C MET A 76 -5.49 -0.20 -0.05
N ALA A 77 -4.99 0.03 -1.27
CA ALA A 77 -3.57 -0.03 -1.56
C ALA A 77 -2.76 0.97 -0.73
N HIS A 78 -3.26 2.21 -0.59
CA HIS A 78 -2.64 3.22 0.25
C HIS A 78 -2.63 2.81 1.73
N CYS A 79 -3.74 2.29 2.27
CA CYS A 79 -3.79 1.78 3.63
C CYS A 79 -2.78 0.64 3.85
N PHE A 80 -2.71 -0.30 2.91
CA PHE A 80 -1.77 -1.42 2.96
C PHE A 80 -0.31 -0.93 2.96
N LEU A 81 0.06 -0.08 2.01
CA LEU A 81 1.40 0.48 1.89
C LEU A 81 1.79 1.33 3.10
N ALA A 82 0.84 2.04 3.72
CA ALA A 82 1.07 2.81 4.94
C ALA A 82 1.31 1.93 6.17
N THR A 83 0.73 0.73 6.19
CA THR A 83 0.79 -0.23 7.32
C THR A 83 2.00 -1.16 7.21
N CYS A 84 2.39 -1.56 6.00
CA CYS A 84 3.53 -2.44 5.74
C CYS A 84 4.90 -1.74 5.84
N GLN A 85 4.97 -0.51 6.35
CA GLN A 85 6.25 0.17 6.57
C GLN A 85 7.00 -0.47 7.75
N PRO A 86 8.27 -0.91 7.54
CA PRO A 86 9.11 -1.43 8.62
C PRO A 86 9.17 -0.43 9.80
N GLY A 87 8.86 -0.90 11.01
CA GLY A 87 8.88 -0.08 12.23
C GLY A 87 7.53 0.46 12.71
N LYS A 88 6.43 0.24 11.98
CA LYS A 88 5.06 0.44 12.50
C LYS A 88 4.43 -0.82 13.11
N ASP A 89 5.12 -1.96 12.98
CA ASP A 89 4.72 -3.18 13.65
C ASP A 89 4.67 -2.96 15.18
N ILE A 90 3.56 -3.36 15.79
CA ILE A 90 3.30 -3.23 17.22
C ILE A 90 4.40 -3.92 18.02
N VAL A 91 4.91 -5.06 17.53
CA VAL A 91 6.00 -5.80 18.16
C VAL A 91 7.29 -4.97 18.19
N ALA A 92 7.66 -4.36 17.06
CA ALA A 92 8.84 -3.49 16.98
C ALA A 92 8.70 -2.26 17.91
N LYS A 93 7.50 -1.68 18.00
CA LYS A 93 7.23 -0.54 18.88
C LYS A 93 7.32 -0.92 20.37
N LEU A 94 6.76 -2.06 20.76
CA LEU A 94 6.85 -2.60 22.12
C LEU A 94 8.29 -2.92 22.51
N SER A 95 9.04 -3.58 21.62
CA SER A 95 10.45 -3.90 21.86
C SER A 95 11.29 -2.64 22.08
N LYS A 96 11.07 -1.61 21.26
CA LYS A 96 11.74 -0.31 21.40
C LYS A 96 11.40 0.34 22.76
N GLN A 97 10.13 0.43 23.12
CA GLN A 97 9.72 1.01 24.41
C GLN A 97 10.32 0.27 25.60
N ASN A 98 10.35 -1.06 25.57
CA ASN A 98 10.95 -1.86 26.63
C ASN A 98 12.46 -1.58 26.77
N SER A 99 13.18 -1.52 25.64
CA SER A 99 14.62 -1.21 25.65
C SER A 99 14.91 0.20 26.20
N GLU A 100 14.12 1.20 25.82
CA GLU A 100 14.25 2.57 26.33
C GLU A 100 13.95 2.65 27.83
N GLN A 101 12.94 1.91 28.30
CA GLN A 101 12.60 1.84 29.71
C GLN A 101 13.73 1.23 30.54
N GLN A 102 14.32 0.11 30.07
CA GLN A 102 15.45 -0.52 30.76
C GLN A 102 16.67 0.41 30.88
N ILE A 103 16.96 1.19 29.84
CA ILE A 103 18.05 2.18 29.85
C ILE A 103 17.77 3.28 30.89
N ARG A 104 16.53 3.80 30.91
CA ARG A 104 16.12 4.83 31.89
C ARG A 104 16.22 4.32 33.33
N THR A 105 15.73 3.11 33.60
CA THR A 105 15.81 2.49 34.92
C THR A 105 17.26 2.30 35.36
N LYS A 106 18.13 1.75 34.49
CA LYS A 106 19.55 1.58 34.80
C LYS A 106 20.24 2.91 35.11
N LYS A 107 19.96 3.95 34.31
CA LYS A 107 20.52 5.29 34.52
C LYS A 107 20.07 5.90 35.85
N GLY A 108 18.79 5.73 36.21
CA GLY A 108 18.27 6.17 37.51
C GLY A 108 18.94 5.48 38.69
N LEU A 109 19.10 4.16 38.62
CA LEU A 109 19.78 3.38 39.67
C LEU A 109 21.23 3.81 39.85
N LEU A 110 21.98 3.99 38.76
CA LEU A 110 23.36 4.47 38.83
C LEU A 110 23.45 5.85 39.49
N SER A 111 22.51 6.75 39.20
CA SER A 111 22.46 8.07 39.84
C SER A 111 22.19 7.99 41.34
N ILE A 112 21.31 7.08 41.77
CA ILE A 112 21.02 6.87 43.20
C ILE A 112 22.26 6.32 43.91
N ILE A 113 22.92 5.33 43.30
CA ILE A 113 24.15 4.73 43.84
C ILE A 113 25.25 5.79 43.98
N ASP A 114 25.46 6.64 42.98
CA ASP A 114 26.45 7.72 43.02
C ASP A 114 26.21 8.70 44.17
N VAL A 115 24.95 9.06 44.44
CA VAL A 115 24.59 9.91 45.58
C VAL A 115 24.89 9.23 46.90
N ILE A 116 24.55 7.94 47.05
CA ILE A 116 24.81 7.19 48.29
C ILE A 116 26.32 7.11 48.56
N ILE A 117 27.14 6.82 47.54
CA ILE A 117 28.60 6.76 47.67
C ILE A 117 29.15 8.12 48.13
N LYS A 118 28.69 9.22 47.53
CA LYS A 118 29.12 10.58 47.89
C LYS A 118 28.69 11.02 49.29
N LEU A 119 27.61 10.45 49.83
CA LEU A 119 27.14 10.76 51.19
C LEU A 119 27.76 9.85 52.26
N ALA A 120 28.31 8.69 51.87
CA ALA A 120 28.93 7.72 52.76
C ALA A 120 30.46 7.90 52.93
N MET A 121 31.09 8.72 52.08
CA MET A 121 32.47 9.19 52.23
C MET A 121 32.48 10.61 52.81
#